data_AF-A0A7V6FCV9-F1
#
_entry.id   AF-A0A7V6FCV9-F1
#
_cell.length_a   1.000
_cell.length_b   1.000
_cell.length_c   1.000
_cell.angle_alpha   90.00
_cell.angle_beta   90.00
_cell.angle_gamma   90.00
#
_symmetry.space_group_name_H-M   'P 1'
#
loop_
_entity.id
_entity.type
_entity.pdbx_description
1 polymer ?
#
loop_
_entity_poly.entity_id
_entity_poly.type
_entity_poly.pdbx_seq_one_letter_code
_entity_poly.pdbx_strand_id
1 'polypeptide(L)'
;MLQVEDKIPFFRRIMENELKFQLDWLTRAQTAELAERQEQLEKQLVDETTARSERQKELITQDRRNRLSQAEALRKHALLAQREALMAELRRELSVHLRDWLRSDDFLDKLRSIRFQRVDGPDEMKPRFLERFSVSYRSKAIDGFVLYDDEEATRLDLTLPRWLERYERSLAEVFQERVGGL
;
A
#
# COMPACT_ATOMS: atom_id res chain seq x y z
N MET A 1 12.38 -79.77 -76.42
CA MET A 1 11.88 -78.38 -76.39
C MET A 1 10.92 -78.28 -75.21
N LEU A 2 11.20 -77.43 -74.22
CA LEU A 2 10.24 -77.15 -73.14
C LEU A 2 9.35 -75.99 -73.60
N GLN A 3 8.06 -76.26 -73.76
CA GLN A 3 7.06 -75.31 -74.24
C GLN A 3 6.95 -74.15 -73.25
N VAL A 4 6.95 -72.92 -73.78
CA VAL A 4 6.93 -71.66 -73.01
C VAL A 4 5.70 -71.56 -72.10
N GLU A 5 4.63 -72.28 -72.43
CA GLU A 5 3.35 -72.30 -71.72
C GLU A 5 3.43 -72.92 -70.32
N ASP A 6 4.31 -73.91 -70.08
CA ASP A 6 4.48 -74.55 -68.76
C ASP A 6 5.22 -73.68 -67.74
N LYS A 7 5.90 -72.61 -68.17
CA LYS A 7 6.66 -71.72 -67.29
C LYS A 7 5.84 -70.55 -66.74
N ILE A 8 4.70 -70.24 -67.36
CA ILE A 8 3.82 -69.12 -66.97
C ILE A 8 3.34 -69.23 -65.51
N PRO A 9 2.91 -70.41 -65.00
CA PRO A 9 2.46 -70.55 -63.62
C PRO A 9 3.58 -70.35 -62.58
N PHE A 10 4.81 -70.76 -62.90
CA PHE A 10 5.98 -70.57 -62.04
C PHE A 10 6.31 -69.09 -61.86
N PHE A 11 6.37 -68.33 -62.96
CA PHE A 11 6.64 -66.89 -62.91
C PHE A 11 5.53 -66.12 -62.18
N ARG A 12 4.25 -66.48 -62.39
CA ARG A 12 3.13 -65.88 -61.64
C ARG A 12 3.33 -66.05 -60.12
N ARG A 13 3.72 -67.24 -59.66
CA ARG A 13 3.90 -67.52 -58.24
C ARG A 13 5.07 -66.74 -57.62
N ILE A 14 6.17 -66.56 -58.36
CA ILE A 14 7.28 -65.71 -57.92
C ILE A 14 6.83 -64.25 -57.81
N MET A 15 6.14 -63.74 -58.83
CA MET A 15 5.66 -62.37 -58.84
C MET A 15 4.65 -62.09 -57.72
N GLU A 16 3.73 -63.02 -57.42
CA GLU A 16 2.78 -62.90 -56.31
C GLU A 16 3.49 -62.87 -54.95
N ASN A 17 4.50 -63.72 -54.75
CA ASN A 17 5.28 -63.74 -53.51
C ASN A 17 6.09 -62.45 -53.33
N GLU A 18 6.72 -61.96 -54.40
CA GLU A 18 7.49 -60.71 -54.37
C GLU A 18 6.57 -59.50 -54.09
N LEU A 19 5.41 -59.43 -54.75
CA LEU A 19 4.43 -58.36 -54.52
C LEU A 19 3.92 -58.37 -53.08
N LYS A 20 3.63 -59.56 -52.53
CA LYS A 20 3.20 -59.72 -51.14
C LYS A 20 4.30 -59.28 -50.17
N PHE A 21 5.55 -59.65 -50.42
CA PHE A 21 6.68 -59.20 -49.60
C PHE A 21 6.82 -57.68 -49.60
N GLN A 22 6.74 -57.05 -50.77
CA GLN A 22 6.82 -55.59 -50.89
C GLN A 22 5.67 -54.89 -50.15
N LEU A 23 4.45 -55.42 -50.26
CA LEU A 23 3.28 -54.91 -49.52
C LEU A 23 3.43 -55.07 -48.01
N ASP A 24 3.87 -56.24 -47.53
CA ASP A 24 4.10 -56.49 -46.12
C ASP A 24 5.20 -55.57 -45.57
N TRP A 25 6.27 -55.37 -46.34
CA TRP A 25 7.37 -54.47 -45.97
C TRP A 25 6.91 -53.00 -45.90
N LEU A 26 6.18 -52.52 -46.91
CA LEU A 26 5.60 -51.17 -46.92
C LEU A 26 4.64 -50.95 -45.76
N THR A 27 3.79 -51.94 -45.47
CA THR A 27 2.82 -51.86 -44.37
C THR A 27 3.54 -51.76 -43.02
N ARG A 28 4.60 -52.55 -42.80
CA ARG A 28 5.42 -52.46 -41.57
C ARG A 28 6.13 -51.12 -41.45
N ALA A 29 6.69 -50.61 -42.56
CA ALA A 29 7.34 -49.30 -42.57
C ALA A 29 6.35 -48.17 -42.21
N GLN A 30 5.17 -48.15 -42.83
CA GLN A 30 4.13 -47.18 -42.52
C GLN A 30 3.61 -47.30 -41.08
N THR A 31 3.43 -48.53 -40.59
CA THR A 31 2.96 -48.76 -39.21
C THR A 31 3.99 -48.31 -38.17
N ALA A 32 5.28 -48.53 -38.43
CA ALA A 32 6.36 -48.07 -37.56
C ALA A 32 6.45 -46.53 -37.54
N GLU A 33 6.35 -45.88 -38.70
CA GLU A 33 6.35 -44.41 -38.79
C GLU A 33 5.15 -43.80 -38.07
N LEU A 34 3.94 -44.38 -38.24
CA LEU A 34 2.74 -43.93 -37.54
C LEU A 34 2.85 -44.12 -36.03
N ALA A 35 3.42 -45.24 -35.57
CA ALA A 35 3.64 -45.49 -34.15
C ALA A 35 4.66 -44.50 -33.55
N GLU A 36 5.78 -44.24 -34.23
CA GLU A 36 6.77 -43.25 -33.79
C GLU A 36 6.15 -41.85 -33.72
N ARG A 37 5.36 -41.48 -34.73
CA ARG A 37 4.65 -40.19 -34.74
C ARG A 37 3.61 -40.10 -33.63
N GLN A 38 2.91 -41.20 -33.31
CA GLN A 38 1.96 -41.25 -32.21
C GLN A 38 2.66 -41.08 -30.86
N GLU A 39 3.78 -41.78 -30.63
CA GLU A 39 4.58 -41.65 -29.40
C GLU A 39 5.12 -40.21 -29.23
N GLN A 40 5.58 -39.59 -30.32
CA GLN A 40 6.02 -38.19 -30.32
C GLN A 40 4.88 -37.23 -29.96
N LEU A 41 3.69 -37.43 -30.51
CA LEU A 41 2.51 -36.60 -30.20
C LEU A 41 2.05 -36.79 -28.76
N GLU A 42 2.03 -38.02 -28.25
CA GLU A 42 1.67 -38.30 -26.86
C GLU A 42 2.64 -37.61 -25.90
N LYS A 43 3.94 -37.67 -26.18
CA LYS A 43 4.95 -36.95 -25.40
C LYS A 43 4.74 -35.44 -25.42
N GLN A 44 4.51 -34.85 -26.60
CA GLN A 44 4.23 -33.41 -26.73
C GLN A 44 3.00 -32.98 -25.94
N LEU A 45 1.92 -33.76 -25.98
CA LEU A 45 0.70 -33.47 -25.24
C LEU A 45 0.91 -33.53 -23.72
N VAL A 46 1.69 -34.50 -23.23
CA VAL A 46 2.04 -34.60 -21.80
C VAL A 46 2.89 -33.40 -21.37
N ASP A 47 3.88 -33.02 -22.17
CA ASP A 47 4.73 -31.87 -21.87
C ASP A 47 3.93 -30.56 -21.86
N GLU A 48 3.04 -30.35 -22.85
CA GLU A 48 2.18 -29.18 -22.91
C GLU A 48 1.18 -29.11 -21.75
N THR A 49 0.53 -30.22 -21.40
CA THR A 49 -0.44 -30.25 -20.30
C THR A 49 0.23 -29.99 -18.96
N THR A 50 1.44 -30.53 -18.76
CA THR A 50 2.26 -30.28 -17.58
C THR A 50 2.66 -28.81 -17.50
N ALA A 51 3.18 -28.24 -18.59
CA ALA A 51 3.54 -26.82 -18.66
C ALA A 51 2.35 -25.89 -18.44
N ARG A 52 1.15 -26.23 -18.96
CA ARG A 52 -0.09 -25.48 -18.71
C ARG A 52 -0.48 -25.53 -17.23
N SER A 53 -0.39 -26.70 -16.60
CA SER A 53 -0.69 -26.89 -15.17
C SER A 53 0.24 -26.08 -14.27
N GLU A 54 1.54 -26.06 -14.57
CA GLU A 54 2.53 -25.27 -13.84
C GLU A 54 2.26 -23.77 -13.96
N ARG A 55 2.02 -23.27 -15.18
CA ARG A 55 1.65 -21.86 -15.40
C ARG A 55 0.37 -21.49 -14.64
N GLN A 56 -0.63 -22.37 -14.60
CA GLN A 56 -1.87 -22.12 -13.86
C GLN A 56 -1.63 -22.05 -12.35
N LYS A 57 -0.79 -22.93 -11.79
CA LYS A 57 -0.42 -22.89 -10.36
C LYS A 57 0.35 -21.63 -10.01
N GLU A 58 1.25 -21.20 -10.89
CA GLU A 58 2.02 -19.96 -10.72
C GLU A 58 1.09 -18.73 -10.73
N LEU A 59 0.19 -18.63 -11.71
CA LEU A 59 -0.80 -17.56 -11.81
C LEU A 59 -1.70 -17.49 -10.56
N ILE A 60 -2.19 -18.63 -10.05
CA ILE A 60 -2.99 -18.68 -8.82
C ILE A 60 -2.17 -18.18 -7.61
N THR A 61 -0.90 -18.56 -7.54
CA THR A 61 -0.02 -18.15 -6.44
C THR A 61 0.26 -16.65 -6.50
N GLN A 62 0.48 -16.10 -7.69
CA GLN A 62 0.68 -14.68 -7.91
C GLN A 62 -0.58 -13.87 -7.57
N ASP A 63 -1.77 -14.32 -7.99
CA ASP A 63 -3.03 -13.66 -7.69
C ASP A 63 -3.31 -13.63 -6.18
N ARG A 64 -3.03 -14.73 -5.45
CA ARG A 64 -3.13 -14.76 -3.99
C ARG A 64 -2.23 -13.71 -3.33
N ARG A 65 -0.97 -13.58 -3.79
CA ARG A 65 -0.04 -12.56 -3.28
C ARG A 65 -0.55 -11.15 -3.56
N ASN A 66 -1.06 -10.90 -4.77
CA ASN A 66 -1.63 -9.61 -5.14
C ASN A 66 -2.85 -9.25 -4.27
N ARG A 67 -3.78 -10.19 -4.06
CA ARG A 67 -4.94 -9.99 -3.19
C ARG A 67 -4.55 -9.72 -1.74
N LEU A 68 -3.55 -10.44 -1.22
CA LEU A 68 -3.04 -10.20 0.14
C LEU A 68 -2.42 -8.81 0.26
N SER A 69 -1.55 -8.43 -0.69
CA SER A 69 -0.94 -7.10 -0.72
C SER A 69 -1.99 -5.97 -0.83
N GLN A 70 -3.02 -6.15 -1.67
CA GLN A 70 -4.14 -5.21 -1.78
C GLN A 70 -4.94 -5.12 -0.48
N ALA A 71 -5.25 -6.25 0.16
CA ALA A 71 -5.98 -6.28 1.42
C ALA A 71 -5.19 -5.59 2.56
N GLU A 72 -3.88 -5.81 2.63
CA GLU A 72 -2.99 -5.13 3.56
C GLU A 72 -2.94 -3.63 3.33
N ALA A 73 -2.86 -3.19 2.07
CA ALA A 73 -2.88 -1.77 1.71
C ALA A 73 -4.21 -1.11 2.11
N LEU A 74 -5.35 -1.77 1.84
CA LEU A 74 -6.68 -1.29 2.25
C LEU A 74 -6.80 -1.20 3.77
N ARG A 75 -6.32 -2.21 4.50
CA ARG A 75 -6.31 -2.20 5.98
C ARG A 75 -5.46 -1.07 6.53
N LYS A 76 -4.26 -0.86 5.98
CA LYS A 76 -3.38 0.25 6.39
C LYS A 76 -4.04 1.60 6.15
N HIS A 77 -4.66 1.79 4.99
CA HIS A 77 -5.38 3.02 4.67
C HIS A 77 -6.56 3.25 5.62
N ALA A 78 -7.34 2.20 5.91
CA ALA A 78 -8.46 2.28 6.86
C ALA A 78 -7.99 2.68 8.27
N LEU A 79 -6.88 2.12 8.75
CA LEU A 79 -6.29 2.47 10.04
C LEU A 79 -5.80 3.92 10.08
N LEU A 80 -5.16 4.40 9.01
CA LEU A 80 -4.75 5.81 8.90
C LEU A 80 -5.96 6.74 8.93
N ALA A 81 -7.02 6.43 8.18
CA ALA A 81 -8.24 7.22 8.17
C ALA A 81 -8.93 7.26 9.55
N GLN A 82 -8.98 6.12 10.26
CA GLN A 82 -9.50 6.07 11.64
C GLN A 82 -8.67 6.93 12.60
N ARG A 83 -7.34 6.88 12.47
CA ARG A 83 -6.43 7.72 13.27
C ARG A 83 -6.68 9.20 13.01
N GLU A 84 -6.79 9.61 11.75
CA GLU A 84 -7.06 11.00 11.39
C GLU A 84 -8.42 11.49 11.92
N ALA A 85 -9.45 10.65 11.82
CA ALA A 85 -10.78 10.95 12.37
C ALA A 85 -10.74 11.16 13.89
N LEU A 86 -10.05 10.27 14.63
CA LEU A 86 -9.91 10.39 16.08
C LEU A 86 -9.13 11.64 16.48
N MET A 87 -8.05 11.98 15.76
CA MET A 87 -7.31 13.22 16.00
C MET A 87 -8.17 14.46 15.74
N ALA A 88 -9.01 14.44 14.71
CA ALA A 88 -9.95 15.53 14.43
C ALA A 88 -11.00 15.69 15.54
N GLU A 89 -11.51 14.58 16.09
CA GLU A 89 -12.44 14.58 17.21
C GLU A 89 -11.78 15.14 18.49
N LEU A 90 -10.59 14.64 18.85
CA LEU A 90 -9.81 15.18 19.98
C LEU A 90 -9.50 16.67 19.82
N ARG A 91 -9.13 17.10 18.61
CA ARG A 91 -8.90 18.52 18.30
C ARG A 91 -10.15 19.35 18.55
N ARG A 92 -11.33 18.84 18.14
CA ARG A 92 -12.60 19.52 18.35
C ARG A 92 -12.94 19.63 19.84
N GLU A 93 -12.81 18.54 20.60
CA GLU A 93 -13.06 18.55 22.05
C GLU A 93 -12.10 19.49 22.77
N LEU A 94 -10.80 19.42 22.47
CA LEU A 94 -9.80 20.33 23.02
C LEU A 94 -10.13 21.79 22.69
N SER A 95 -10.58 22.08 21.47
CA SER A 95 -10.97 23.43 21.05
C SER A 95 -12.13 23.97 21.90
N VAL A 96 -13.12 23.13 22.22
CA VAL A 96 -14.24 23.51 23.09
C VAL A 96 -13.75 23.80 24.49
N HIS A 97 -13.00 22.87 25.10
CA HIS A 97 -12.48 23.04 26.45
C HIS A 97 -11.54 24.24 26.60
N LEU A 98 -10.63 24.45 25.64
CA LEU A 98 -9.75 25.62 25.64
C LEU A 98 -10.53 26.92 25.48
N ARG A 99 -11.56 26.95 24.63
CA ARG A 99 -12.41 28.13 24.49
C ARG A 99 -13.12 28.47 25.79
N ASP A 100 -13.69 27.48 26.46
CA ASP A 100 -14.40 27.67 27.72
C ASP A 100 -13.43 28.14 28.82
N TRP A 101 -12.22 27.56 28.87
CA TRP A 101 -11.18 27.98 29.78
C TRP A 101 -10.68 29.41 29.53
N LEU A 102 -10.42 29.79 28.27
CA LEU A 102 -10.00 31.14 27.89
C LEU A 102 -11.03 32.22 28.25
N ARG A 103 -12.30 31.83 28.40
CA ARG A 103 -13.40 32.71 28.83
C ARG A 103 -13.65 32.68 30.33
N SER A 104 -12.98 31.80 31.08
CA SER A 104 -13.16 31.68 32.52
C SER A 104 -12.53 32.86 33.26
N ASP A 105 -13.17 33.28 34.35
CA ASP A 105 -12.66 34.36 35.21
C ASP A 105 -11.30 33.98 35.83
N ASP A 106 -11.10 32.72 36.19
CA ASP A 106 -9.81 32.20 36.70
C ASP A 106 -8.68 32.39 35.69
N PHE A 107 -8.93 32.17 34.40
CA PHE A 107 -7.94 32.44 33.36
C PHE A 107 -7.66 33.94 33.22
N LEU A 108 -8.69 34.78 33.21
CA LEU A 108 -8.55 36.24 33.12
C LEU A 108 -7.77 36.80 34.31
N ASP A 109 -8.02 36.30 35.51
CA ASP A 109 -7.32 36.70 36.73
C ASP A 109 -5.87 36.24 36.70
N LYS A 110 -5.60 35.00 36.26
CA LYS A 110 -4.23 34.52 36.05
C LYS A 110 -3.49 35.34 35.00
N LEU A 111 -4.13 35.64 33.87
CA LEU A 111 -3.55 36.45 32.80
C LEU A 111 -3.17 37.85 33.29
N ARG A 112 -4.00 38.46 34.15
CA ARG A 112 -3.73 39.75 34.80
C ARG A 112 -2.62 39.68 35.86
N SER A 113 -2.45 38.53 36.52
CA SER A 113 -1.41 38.32 37.54
C SER A 113 -0.05 37.93 36.97
N ILE A 114 0.01 37.45 35.72
CA ILE A 114 1.27 37.05 35.08
C ILE A 114 2.07 38.31 34.77
N ARG A 115 3.28 38.39 35.36
CA ARG A 115 4.30 39.33 34.92
C ARG A 115 5.00 38.74 33.71
N PHE A 116 4.87 39.39 32.56
CA PHE A 116 5.55 38.96 31.35
C PHE A 116 7.03 39.38 31.41
N GLN A 117 7.91 38.40 31.21
CA GLN A 117 9.36 38.60 31.21
C GLN A 117 9.84 38.67 29.75
N ARG A 118 10.43 39.79 29.38
CA ARG A 118 11.10 39.99 28.09
C ARG A 118 12.55 39.53 28.20
N VAL A 119 12.97 38.66 27.29
CA VAL A 119 14.37 38.22 27.14
C VAL A 119 14.87 38.82 25.83
N ASP A 120 15.60 39.92 25.94
CA ASP A 120 16.18 40.64 24.80
C ASP A 120 17.46 39.94 24.32
N GLY A 121 17.30 38.79 23.66
CA GLY A 121 18.40 38.06 23.03
C GLY A 121 19.38 37.37 23.99
N PRO A 122 20.38 36.63 23.46
CA PRO A 122 21.30 35.82 24.25
C PRO A 122 22.34 36.64 25.05
N ASP A 123 22.54 37.92 24.74
CA ASP A 123 23.57 38.77 25.34
C ASP A 123 23.06 39.72 26.45
N GLU A 124 21.74 39.86 26.65
CA GLU A 124 21.20 40.62 27.78
C GLU A 124 20.99 39.74 29.02
N MET A 125 21.92 39.81 29.98
CA MET A 125 21.89 39.04 31.23
C MET A 125 20.79 39.45 32.24
N LYS A 126 19.99 40.47 31.96
CA LYS A 126 18.94 40.93 32.90
C LYS A 126 17.57 40.86 32.25
N PRO A 127 16.69 39.99 32.74
CA PRO A 127 15.33 39.97 32.24
C PRO A 127 14.62 41.28 32.58
N ARG A 128 14.06 41.91 31.56
CA ARG A 128 13.19 43.08 31.74
C ARG A 128 11.77 42.57 31.91
N PHE A 129 11.14 42.94 33.02
CA PHE A 129 9.72 42.67 33.21
C PHE A 129 8.94 43.76 32.47
N LEU A 130 7.94 43.36 31.70
CA LEU A 130 7.01 44.30 31.07
C LEU A 130 6.19 44.96 32.18
N GLU A 131 6.43 46.25 32.44
CA GLU A 131 5.76 47.00 33.51
C GLU A 131 4.28 47.27 33.19
N ARG A 132 3.92 47.34 31.91
CA ARG A 132 2.55 47.56 31.42
C ARG A 132 2.36 46.85 30.07
N PHE A 133 1.17 46.29 29.86
CA PHE A 133 0.76 45.67 28.59
C PHE A 133 -0.71 45.98 28.34
N SER A 134 -1.08 46.21 27.08
CA SER A 134 -2.48 46.38 26.69
C SER A 134 -3.07 45.03 26.26
N VAL A 135 -4.22 44.67 26.84
CA VAL A 135 -4.94 43.43 26.54
C VAL A 135 -6.07 43.74 25.57
N SER A 136 -6.01 43.20 24.34
CA SER A 136 -7.10 43.30 23.38
C SER A 136 -7.77 41.94 23.20
N TYR A 137 -9.05 41.85 23.57
CA TYR A 137 -9.86 40.64 23.35
C TYR A 137 -10.37 40.60 21.91
N ARG A 138 -10.13 39.51 21.19
CA ARG A 138 -10.60 39.31 19.80
C ARG A 138 -11.73 38.28 19.75
N SER A 139 -12.97 38.75 19.88
CA SER A 139 -14.16 37.92 20.11
C SER A 139 -14.80 37.25 18.88
N LYS A 140 -14.44 37.62 17.65
CA LYS A 140 -15.28 37.28 16.48
C LYS A 140 -14.75 36.21 15.52
N ALA A 141 -13.46 35.85 15.56
CA ALA A 141 -12.93 34.85 14.63
C ALA A 141 -11.87 33.91 15.23
N ILE A 142 -11.29 34.29 16.36
CA ILE A 142 -10.03 33.70 16.82
C ILE A 142 -10.09 33.29 18.31
N ASP A 143 -11.02 33.83 19.11
CA ASP A 143 -11.18 33.56 20.55
C ASP A 143 -9.85 33.61 21.35
N GLY A 144 -9.57 34.75 21.96
CA GLY A 144 -8.43 34.90 22.85
C GLY A 144 -7.91 36.32 22.91
N PHE A 145 -6.68 36.45 23.40
CA PHE A 145 -6.09 37.73 23.75
C PHE A 145 -4.85 38.00 22.92
N VAL A 146 -4.69 39.25 22.50
CA VAL A 146 -3.43 39.73 21.98
C VAL A 146 -2.89 40.76 22.96
N LEU A 147 -1.65 40.56 23.36
CA LEU A 147 -0.92 41.47 24.24
C LEU A 147 0.04 42.28 23.39
N TYR A 148 0.05 43.60 23.60
CA TYR A 148 0.99 44.52 23.00
C TYR A 148 1.87 45.13 24.11
N ASP A 149 3.16 45.23 23.81
CA ASP A 149 4.09 46.10 24.55
C ASP A 149 3.72 47.57 24.31
N ASP A 150 4.07 48.48 25.22
CA ASP A 150 3.71 49.91 25.17
C ASP A 150 4.26 50.63 23.92
N GLU A 151 5.34 50.11 23.33
CA GLU A 151 5.93 50.60 22.07
C GLU A 151 5.30 49.94 20.81
N GLU A 152 4.30 49.07 20.97
CA GLU A 152 3.69 48.20 19.94
C GLU A 152 4.70 47.32 19.14
N ALA A 153 5.98 47.32 19.52
CA ALA A 153 7.04 46.60 18.83
C ALA A 153 6.95 45.07 18.98
N THR A 154 6.35 44.59 20.07
CA THR A 154 6.22 43.15 20.38
C THR A 154 4.76 42.77 20.57
N ARG A 155 4.33 41.70 19.88
CA ARG A 155 2.97 41.14 19.96
C ARG A 155 3.04 39.71 20.50
N LEU A 156 2.38 39.45 21.62
CA LEU A 156 2.14 38.08 22.10
C LEU A 156 0.72 37.66 21.74
N ASP A 157 0.61 36.61 20.94
CA ASP A 157 -0.66 36.09 20.43
C ASP A 157 -1.12 34.89 21.27
N LEU A 158 -2.06 35.14 22.19
CA LEU A 158 -2.67 34.15 23.08
C LEU A 158 -4.06 33.78 22.59
N THR A 159 -4.13 33.32 21.35
CA THR A 159 -5.38 32.96 20.70
C THR A 159 -5.60 31.46 20.64
N LEU A 160 -6.86 31.04 20.59
CA LEU A 160 -7.23 29.62 20.55
C LEU A 160 -6.49 28.83 19.44
N PRO A 161 -6.32 29.33 18.20
CA PRO A 161 -5.50 28.65 17.19
C PRO A 161 -4.04 28.47 17.59
N ARG A 162 -3.42 29.45 18.26
CA ARG A 162 -2.03 29.35 18.73
C ARG A 162 -1.86 28.37 19.87
N TRP A 163 -2.81 28.33 20.80
CA TRP A 163 -2.83 27.32 21.86
C TRP A 163 -3.08 25.92 21.31
N LEU A 164 -4.03 25.77 20.38
CA LEU A 164 -4.27 24.50 19.69
C LEU A 164 -3.04 24.03 18.93
N GLU A 165 -2.36 24.89 18.16
CA GLU A 165 -1.11 24.52 17.45
C GLU A 165 -0.02 24.04 18.42
N ARG A 166 0.11 24.69 19.59
CA ARG A 166 1.07 24.31 20.62
C ARG A 166 0.74 22.96 21.25
N TYR A 167 -0.53 22.73 21.59
CA TYR A 167 -0.98 21.47 22.21
C TYR A 167 -1.13 20.34 21.21
N GLU A 168 -1.39 20.60 19.93
CA GLU A 168 -1.45 19.60 18.86
C GLU A 168 -0.12 18.85 18.71
N ARG A 169 1.01 19.55 18.84
CA ARG A 169 2.34 18.91 18.83
C ARG A 169 2.51 17.97 20.02
N SER A 170 2.17 18.43 21.23
CA SER A 170 2.25 17.60 22.43
C SER A 170 1.22 16.45 22.43
N LEU A 171 0.03 16.64 21.87
CA LEU A 171 -0.98 15.60 21.71
C LEU A 171 -0.52 14.54 20.70
N ALA A 172 0.12 14.94 19.61
CA ALA A 172 0.67 14.00 18.63
C ALA A 172 1.77 13.13 19.24
N GLU A 173 2.64 13.71 20.07
CA GLU A 173 3.69 12.99 20.81
C GLU A 173 3.09 12.00 21.82
N VAL A 174 2.15 12.43 22.67
CA VAL A 174 1.49 11.55 23.66
C VAL A 174 0.68 10.44 22.97
N PHE A 175 0.03 10.74 21.85
CA PHE A 175 -0.71 9.75 21.08
C PHE A 175 0.24 8.72 20.44
N GLN A 176 1.38 9.16 19.91
CA GLN A 176 2.40 8.26 19.36
C GLN A 176 3.03 7.38 20.46
N GLU A 177 3.27 7.90 21.66
CA GLU A 177 3.77 7.11 22.78
C GLU A 177 2.77 6.05 23.25
N ARG A 178 1.47 6.37 23.27
CA ARG A 178 0.42 5.44 23.71
C ARG A 178 -0.03 4.44 22.64
N VAL A 179 -0.03 4.83 21.37
CA VAL A 179 -0.49 3.99 20.26
C VAL A 179 0.67 3.30 19.52
N GLY A 180 1.88 3.85 19.58
CA GLY A 180 3.09 3.23 19.02
C GLY A 180 3.75 2.19 19.93
N GLY A 181 3.30 2.07 21.18
CA GLY A 181 3.66 0.98 22.11
C GLY A 181 2.70 -0.22 22.05
N LEU A 182 1.66 -0.17 21.21
CA LEU A 182 0.70 -1.24 20.90
C LEU A 182 1.01 -1.84 19.52
#